data_AF-F5YKA5-F1
#
_entry.id   AF-F5YKA5-F1
#
_cell.length_a   1.000
_cell.length_b   1.000
_cell.length_c   1.000
_cell.angle_alpha   90.00
_cell.angle_beta   90.00
_cell.angle_gamma   90.00
#
_symmetry.space_group_name_H-M   'P 1'
#
loop_
_entity.id
_entity.type
_entity.pdbx_description
1 polymer ?
#
loop_
_entity_poly.entity_id
_entity_poly.type
_entity_poly.pdbx_seq_one_letter_code
_entity_poly.pdbx_strand_id
1 'polypeptide(L)'
;MIKLPGRAKLERFMRGRYGQDELNRVLSAAALAFCFVSIITRHLVPSSLSMILVIICIFRSFSRNTGARIREANYYFSLKSKGIRFFGGVADKVRQRLTHRIFTCPSCGQRCRVPKGKGRIRITCKRCGAKFIKKT
;
A
#
# COMPACT_ATOMS: atom_id res chain seq x y z
N MET A 1 19.29 32.19 7.98
CA MET A 1 17.90 31.86 7.60
C MET A 1 17.30 33.00 6.79
N ILE A 2 17.22 32.85 5.47
CA ILE A 2 16.71 33.91 4.57
C ILE A 2 15.18 33.84 4.56
N LYS A 3 14.51 34.78 5.25
CA LYS A 3 13.05 34.93 5.16
C LYS A 3 12.71 35.67 3.87
N LEU A 4 12.36 34.93 2.82
CA LEU A 4 11.88 35.50 1.56
C LEU A 4 10.60 36.34 1.80
N PRO A 5 10.60 37.64 1.45
CA PRO A 5 9.44 38.50 1.60
C PRO A 5 8.36 38.04 0.61
N GLY A 6 7.21 37.61 1.13
CA GLY A 6 6.10 37.08 0.33
C GLY A 6 5.61 35.69 0.75
N ARG A 7 6.43 34.92 1.49
CA ARG A 7 6.03 33.60 2.02
C ARG A 7 4.77 33.67 2.87
N ALA A 8 4.67 34.65 3.76
CA ALA A 8 3.51 34.83 4.64
C ALA A 8 2.20 35.21 3.89
N LYS A 9 2.28 35.74 2.66
CA LYS A 9 1.10 36.00 1.81
C LYS A 9 0.68 34.71 1.09
N LEU A 10 1.65 33.97 0.55
CA LEU A 10 1.41 32.67 -0.09
C LEU A 10 0.88 31.62 0.90
N GLU A 11 1.40 31.57 2.12
CA GLU A 11 0.94 30.69 3.19
C GLU A 11 -0.49 31.02 3.61
N ARG A 12 -0.83 32.32 3.75
CA ARG A 12 -2.21 32.76 4.04
C ARG A 12 -3.17 32.43 2.90
N PHE A 13 -2.72 32.54 1.66
CA PHE A 13 -3.50 32.13 0.50
C PHE A 13 -3.70 30.61 0.47
N MET A 14 -2.66 29.81 0.70
CA MET A 14 -2.72 28.35 0.71
C MET A 14 -3.45 27.78 1.95
N ARG A 15 -3.62 28.58 3.01
CA ARG A 15 -4.33 28.18 4.24
C ARG A 15 -5.79 27.83 3.91
N GLY A 16 -6.18 26.59 4.19
CA GLY A 16 -7.53 26.09 3.92
C GLY A 16 -7.73 25.45 2.54
N ARG A 17 -6.68 25.36 1.71
CA ARG A 17 -6.68 24.50 0.50
C ARG A 17 -6.08 23.13 0.84
N TYR A 18 -6.54 22.10 0.13
CA TYR A 18 -6.17 20.71 0.42
C TYR A 18 -4.68 20.42 0.19
N GLY A 19 -4.03 21.12 -0.74
CA GLY A 19 -2.61 20.95 -1.01
C GLY A 19 -2.30 19.66 -1.78
N GLN A 20 -1.16 19.03 -1.48
CA GLN A 20 -0.65 17.86 -2.20
C GLN A 20 -0.93 16.57 -1.42
N ASP A 21 -1.90 15.79 -1.89
CA ASP A 21 -2.33 14.51 -1.32
C ASP A 21 -1.67 13.28 -1.97
N GLU A 22 -1.79 12.10 -1.34
CA GLU A 22 -1.22 10.85 -1.85
C GLU A 22 -1.77 10.50 -3.25
N LEU A 23 -3.06 10.74 -3.49
CA LEU A 23 -3.67 10.52 -4.81
C LEU A 23 -3.11 11.49 -5.84
N ASN A 24 -2.96 12.77 -5.51
CA ASN A 24 -2.33 13.76 -6.38
C ASN A 24 -0.85 13.45 -6.66
N ARG A 25 -0.12 12.84 -5.72
CA ARG A 25 1.25 12.33 -5.94
C ARG A 25 1.28 11.17 -6.95
N VAL A 26 0.29 10.29 -6.91
CA VAL A 26 0.17 9.19 -7.89
C VAL A 26 -0.20 9.75 -9.27
N LEU A 27 -1.16 10.68 -9.34
CA LEU A 27 -1.54 11.31 -10.59
C LEU A 27 -0.39 12.11 -11.22
N SER A 28 0.37 12.87 -10.43
CA SER A 28 1.52 13.62 -10.94
C SER A 28 2.66 12.70 -11.39
N ALA A 29 2.92 11.60 -10.68
CA ALA A 29 3.87 10.58 -11.12
C ALA A 29 3.41 9.89 -12.42
N ALA A 30 2.12 9.59 -12.55
CA ALA A 30 1.55 9.03 -13.78
C ALA A 30 1.65 10.03 -14.95
N ALA A 31 1.32 11.30 -14.73
CA ALA A 31 1.44 12.36 -15.73
C ALA A 31 2.89 12.49 -16.22
N LEU A 32 3.85 12.43 -15.30
CA LEU A 32 5.28 12.45 -15.62
C LEU A 32 5.68 11.21 -16.43
N ALA A 33 5.23 10.02 -16.04
CA ALA A 33 5.49 8.79 -16.80
C ALA A 33 4.93 8.86 -18.22
N PHE A 34 3.69 9.33 -18.40
CA PHE A 34 3.11 9.55 -19.73
C PHE A 34 3.86 10.60 -20.54
N CYS A 35 4.38 11.65 -19.88
CA CYS A 35 5.24 12.63 -20.52
C CYS A 35 6.52 11.97 -21.06
N PHE A 36 7.21 11.15 -20.26
CA PHE A 36 8.38 10.39 -20.71
C PHE A 36 8.06 9.44 -21.86
N VAL A 37 6.95 8.70 -21.79
CA VAL A 37 6.51 7.81 -22.87
C VAL A 37 6.20 8.62 -24.15
N SER A 38 5.59 9.79 -24.02
CA SER A 38 5.31 10.70 -25.14
C SER A 38 6.60 11.13 -25.84
N ILE A 39 7.65 11.46 -25.09
CA ILE A 39 8.95 11.85 -25.65
C ILE A 39 9.55 10.72 -26.49
N ILE A 40 9.46 9.46 -26.02
CA ILE A 40 10.00 8.30 -26.73
C ILE A 40 9.15 7.94 -27.96
N THR A 41 7.83 7.98 -27.81
CA THR A 41 6.88 7.42 -28.80
C THR A 41 6.47 8.47 -29.84
N ARG A 42 6.62 9.78 -29.57
CA ARG A 42 6.20 10.91 -30.44
C ARG A 42 4.73 10.88 -30.90
N HIS A 43 3.89 10.07 -30.28
CA HIS A 43 2.46 10.00 -30.58
C HIS A 43 1.67 11.09 -29.82
N LEU A 44 0.62 11.63 -30.44
CA LEU A 44 -0.24 12.67 -29.85
C LEU A 44 -1.04 12.18 -28.62
N VAL A 45 -1.42 10.91 -28.59
CA VAL A 45 -2.30 10.33 -27.56
C VAL A 45 -1.70 10.44 -26.14
N PRO A 46 -0.46 9.94 -25.86
CA PRO A 46 0.14 10.07 -24.53
C PRO A 46 0.40 11.53 -24.12
N SER A 47 0.69 12.41 -25.08
CA SER A 47 0.87 13.85 -24.84
C SER A 47 -0.40 14.51 -24.32
N SER A 48 -1.54 14.27 -24.99
CA SER A 48 -2.84 14.81 -24.58
C SER A 48 -3.27 14.26 -23.22
N LEU A 49 -3.04 12.97 -22.96
CA LEU A 49 -3.32 12.34 -21.65
C LEU A 49 -2.51 12.98 -20.52
N SER A 50 -1.20 13.21 -20.72
CA SER A 50 -0.36 13.87 -19.73
C SER A 50 -0.87 15.27 -19.39
N MET A 51 -1.23 16.06 -20.41
CA MET A 51 -1.79 17.41 -20.22
C MET A 51 -3.08 17.40 -19.39
N ILE A 52 -4.01 16.50 -19.72
CA ILE A 52 -5.28 16.35 -18.99
C ILE A 52 -5.02 15.98 -17.52
N LEU A 53 -4.09 15.05 -17.27
CA LEU A 53 -3.75 14.64 -15.89
C LEU A 53 -3.18 15.80 -15.07
N VAL A 54 -2.33 16.64 -15.66
CA VAL A 54 -1.79 17.83 -14.98
C VAL A 54 -2.89 18.84 -14.66
N ILE A 55 -3.81 19.09 -15.60
CA ILE A 55 -4.97 19.98 -15.38
C ILE A 55 -5.82 19.47 -14.22
N ILE A 56 -6.08 18.16 -14.17
CA ILE A 56 -6.81 17.53 -13.06
C ILE A 56 -6.07 17.70 -11.72
N CYS A 57 -4.74 17.52 -11.70
CA CYS A 57 -3.93 17.73 -10.49
C CYS A 57 -4.05 19.16 -9.97
N ILE A 58 -3.98 20.15 -10.86
CA ILE A 58 -4.11 21.57 -10.51
C ILE A 58 -5.51 21.84 -9.98
N PHE A 59 -6.55 21.44 -10.71
CA PHE A 59 -7.94 21.64 -10.28
C PHE A 59 -8.23 21.02 -8.90
N ARG A 60 -7.73 19.81 -8.65
CA ARG A 60 -7.85 19.13 -7.34
C ARG A 60 -7.13 19.88 -6.23
N SER A 61 -5.91 20.35 -6.48
CA SER A 61 -5.08 21.07 -5.50
C SER A 61 -5.70 22.40 -5.09
N PHE A 62 -6.40 23.06 -6.02
CA PHE A 62 -7.06 24.36 -5.80
C PHE A 62 -8.51 24.25 -5.29
N SER A 63 -9.08 23.04 -5.24
CA SER A 63 -10.44 22.82 -4.73
C SER A 63 -10.58 23.21 -3.25
N ARG A 64 -11.54 24.07 -2.93
CA ARG A 64 -11.86 24.49 -1.55
C ARG A 64 -12.64 23.43 -0.75
N ASN A 65 -13.20 22.42 -1.41
CA ASN A 65 -13.98 21.37 -0.75
C ASN A 65 -13.09 20.24 -0.22
N THR A 66 -12.38 20.51 0.87
CA THR A 66 -11.46 19.57 1.52
C THR A 66 -12.17 18.29 1.98
N GLY A 67 -13.40 18.39 2.50
CA GLY A 67 -14.15 17.23 2.98
C GLY A 67 -14.48 16.21 1.89
N ALA A 68 -14.88 16.67 0.69
CA ALA A 68 -15.12 15.78 -0.44
C ALA A 68 -13.83 15.09 -0.91
N ARG A 69 -12.70 15.80 -0.94
CA ARG A 69 -11.41 15.26 -1.41
C ARG A 69 -10.80 14.25 -0.45
N ILE A 70 -11.01 14.42 0.86
CA ILE A 70 -10.63 13.41 1.86
C ILE A 70 -11.42 12.11 1.64
N ARG A 71 -12.71 12.18 1.33
CA ARG A 71 -13.52 10.96 1.05
C ARG A 71 -13.00 10.22 -0.18
N GLU A 72 -12.67 10.94 -1.25
CA GLU A 72 -12.08 10.34 -2.45
C GLU A 72 -10.72 9.68 -2.18
N ALA A 73 -9.85 10.35 -1.40
CA ALA A 73 -8.55 9.79 -1.01
C ALA A 73 -8.70 8.52 -0.15
N ASN A 74 -9.64 8.52 0.80
CA ASN A 74 -9.95 7.35 1.62
C ASN A 74 -10.53 6.20 0.79
N TYR A 75 -11.38 6.49 -0.20
CA TYR A 75 -11.88 5.48 -1.12
C TYR A 75 -10.74 4.87 -1.94
N TYR A 76 -9.86 5.69 -2.51
CA TYR A 76 -8.66 5.22 -3.22
C TYR A 76 -7.77 4.35 -2.32
N PHE A 77 -7.52 4.77 -1.07
CA PHE A 77 -6.73 4.00 -0.11
C PHE A 77 -7.39 2.65 0.22
N SER A 78 -8.72 2.61 0.32
CA SER A 78 -9.46 1.36 0.56
C SER A 78 -9.33 0.37 -0.61
N LEU A 79 -9.27 0.85 -1.85
CA LEU A 79 -9.04 0.03 -3.04
C LEU A 79 -7.59 -0.46 -3.10
N LYS A 80 -6.64 0.46 -2.92
CA LYS A 80 -5.21 0.17 -2.90
C LYS A 80 -4.86 -0.87 -1.82
N SER A 81 -5.39 -0.70 -0.61
CA SER A 81 -5.17 -1.63 0.50
C SER A 81 -5.80 -3.00 0.26
N LYS A 82 -6.95 -3.10 -0.42
CA LYS A 82 -7.51 -4.39 -0.86
C LYS A 82 -6.56 -5.12 -1.83
N GLY A 83 -6.01 -4.40 -2.81
CA GLY A 83 -5.01 -4.94 -3.74
C GLY A 83 -3.75 -5.41 -3.01
N ILE A 84 -3.16 -4.54 -2.19
CA ILE A 84 -1.96 -4.87 -1.40
C ILE A 84 -2.22 -6.03 -0.45
N ARG A 85 -3.38 -6.09 0.23
CA ARG A 85 -3.72 -7.21 1.12
C ARG A 85 -3.93 -8.52 0.36
N PHE A 86 -4.41 -8.46 -0.88
CA PHE A 86 -4.53 -9.64 -1.73
C PHE A 86 -3.14 -10.19 -2.08
N PHE A 87 -2.23 -9.35 -2.59
CA PHE A 87 -0.86 -9.76 -2.92
C PHE A 87 -0.04 -10.11 -1.67
N GLY A 88 -0.14 -9.30 -0.61
CA GLY A 88 0.51 -9.51 0.67
C GLY A 88 0.03 -10.78 1.38
N GLY A 89 -1.28 -11.08 1.34
CA GLY A 89 -1.82 -12.31 1.88
C GLY A 89 -1.31 -13.57 1.18
N VAL A 90 -0.98 -13.49 -0.11
CA VAL A 90 -0.31 -14.59 -0.83
C VAL A 90 1.13 -14.73 -0.38
N ALA A 91 1.89 -13.62 -0.29
CA ALA A 91 3.27 -13.62 0.19
C ALA A 91 3.37 -14.13 1.65
N ASP A 92 2.46 -13.72 2.53
CA ASP A 92 2.38 -14.19 3.91
C ASP A 92 2.03 -15.68 3.98
N LYS A 93 1.10 -16.17 3.15
CA LYS A 93 0.80 -17.61 3.08
C LYS A 93 2.02 -18.41 2.62
N VAL A 94 2.77 -17.92 1.63
CA VAL A 94 4.02 -18.55 1.16
C VAL A 94 5.08 -18.53 2.26
N ARG A 95 5.29 -17.39 2.92
CA ARG A 95 6.25 -17.25 4.03
C ARG A 95 5.87 -18.14 5.21
N GLN A 96 4.59 -18.27 5.55
CA GLN A 96 4.10 -19.18 6.58
C GLN A 96 4.33 -20.64 6.20
N ARG A 97 4.14 -21.03 4.93
CA ARG A 97 4.46 -22.38 4.43
C ARG A 97 5.96 -22.68 4.46
N LEU A 98 6.82 -21.68 4.28
CA LEU A 98 8.28 -21.85 4.35
C LEU A 98 8.79 -21.94 5.80
N THR A 99 8.20 -21.17 6.72
CA THR A 99 8.68 -21.07 8.10
C THR A 99 8.08 -22.12 9.03
N HIS A 100 6.85 -22.60 8.78
CA HIS A 100 6.14 -23.49 9.69
C HIS A 100 5.63 -24.75 8.97
N ARG A 101 5.70 -25.89 9.66
CA ARG A 101 5.02 -27.14 9.31
C ARG A 101 3.82 -27.32 10.24
N ILE A 102 2.73 -27.86 9.70
CA ILE A 102 1.51 -28.12 10.47
C ILE A 102 1.49 -29.62 10.79
N PHE A 103 1.37 -29.95 12.07
CA PHE A 103 1.19 -31.32 12.53
C PHE A 103 -0.16 -31.47 13.23
N THR A 104 -0.79 -32.62 13.03
CA THR A 104 -2.01 -32.99 13.74
C THR A 104 -1.65 -33.68 15.06
N CYS A 105 -2.23 -33.21 16.16
CA CYS A 105 -2.09 -33.86 17.46
C CYS A 105 -2.74 -35.26 17.42
N PRO A 106 -2.05 -36.33 17.87
CA PRO A 106 -2.60 -37.68 17.84
C PRO A 106 -3.76 -37.88 18.84
N SER A 107 -3.80 -37.13 19.94
CA SER A 107 -4.85 -37.32 20.97
C SER A 107 -6.14 -36.53 20.70
N CYS A 108 -6.06 -35.33 20.11
CA CYS A 108 -7.22 -34.43 19.99
C CYS A 108 -7.48 -33.90 18.58
N GLY A 109 -6.65 -34.27 17.59
CA GLY A 109 -6.79 -33.82 16.21
C GLY A 109 -6.45 -32.34 15.97
N GLN A 110 -6.05 -31.57 16.99
CA GLN A 110 -5.74 -30.14 16.82
C GLN A 110 -4.51 -29.96 15.93
N ARG A 111 -4.60 -29.01 14.98
CA ARG A 111 -3.47 -28.59 14.14
C ARG A 111 -2.50 -27.70 14.91
N CYS A 112 -1.30 -28.20 15.18
CA CYS A 112 -0.21 -27.47 15.81
C CYS A 112 0.74 -26.92 14.72
N ARG A 113 1.01 -25.61 14.75
CA ARG A 113 2.01 -24.96 13.89
C ARG A 113 3.37 -25.03 14.58
N VAL A 114 4.39 -25.46 13.83
CA VAL A 114 5.72 -25.72 14.39
C VAL A 114 6.80 -25.21 13.43
N PRO A 115 7.83 -24.48 13.88
CA PRO A 115 8.86 -23.92 13.00
C PRO A 115 9.70 -25.00 12.31
N LYS A 116 9.97 -24.85 11.01
CA LYS A 116 10.80 -25.78 10.23
C LYS A 116 12.29 -25.66 10.58
N GLY A 117 13.06 -26.72 10.32
CA GLY A 117 14.53 -26.69 10.41
C GLY A 117 15.12 -26.90 11.81
N LYS A 118 14.32 -27.32 12.79
CA LYS A 118 14.78 -27.57 14.18
C LYS A 118 15.10 -29.04 14.48
N GLY A 119 15.01 -29.93 13.48
CA GLY A 119 15.33 -31.35 13.66
C GLY A 119 14.28 -32.09 14.50
N ARG A 120 14.71 -32.85 15.52
CA ARG A 120 13.83 -33.56 16.44
C ARG A 120 13.36 -32.62 17.54
N ILE A 121 12.06 -32.36 17.60
CA ILE A 121 11.48 -31.44 18.58
C ILE A 121 10.31 -32.09 19.31
N ARG A 122 10.16 -31.73 20.58
CA ARG A 122 9.02 -32.10 21.42
C ARG A 122 7.92 -31.06 21.23
N ILE A 123 6.82 -31.45 20.63
CA ILE A 123 5.65 -30.60 20.38
C ILE A 123 4.66 -30.83 21.51
N THR A 124 4.26 -29.75 22.19
CA THR A 124 3.22 -29.77 23.23
C THR A 124 1.93 -29.21 22.65
N CYS A 125 0.85 -29.98 22.69
CA CYS A 125 -0.45 -29.50 22.23
C CYS A 125 -1.06 -28.52 23.24
N LYS A 126 -1.44 -27.31 22.79
CA LYS A 126 -2.11 -26.30 23.65
C LYS A 126 -3.52 -26.71 24.11
N ARG A 127 -4.16 -27.66 23.41
CA ARG A 127 -5.54 -28.07 23.72
C ARG A 127 -5.63 -29.21 24.73
N CYS A 128 -4.78 -30.23 24.58
CA CYS A 128 -4.84 -31.44 25.42
C CYS A 128 -3.57 -31.70 26.23
N GLY A 129 -2.55 -30.84 26.14
CA GLY A 129 -1.28 -31.01 26.86
C GLY A 129 -0.40 -32.18 26.39
N ALA A 130 -0.88 -33.02 25.48
CA ALA A 130 -0.13 -34.16 24.96
C ALA A 130 1.21 -33.73 24.34
N LYS A 131 2.27 -34.44 24.71
CA LYS A 131 3.64 -34.20 24.25
C LYS A 131 4.05 -35.32 23.31
N PHE A 132 4.47 -34.98 22.10
CA PHE A 132 4.93 -35.96 21.11
C PHE A 132 6.17 -35.45 20.38
N ILE A 133 7.04 -36.37 19.96
CA ILE A 133 8.30 -36.05 19.29
C ILE A 133 8.11 -36.28 17.80
N LYS A 134 8.35 -35.25 16.98
CA LYS A 134 8.41 -35.37 15.52
C LYS A 134 9.61 -34.63 14.97
N LYS A 135 10.06 -35.06 13.79
CA LYS A 135 11.07 -34.36 13.00
C LYS A 135 10.39 -33.29 12.15
N THR A 136 10.91 -32.06 12.19
CA THR A 136 10.37 -30.91 11.43
C THR A 136 10.90 -30.81 10.02
#